data_AF-A0A3C1NF28-F1
#
_entry.id   AF-A0A3C1NF28-F1
#
_cell.length_a   1.000
_cell.length_b   1.000
_cell.length_c   1.000
_cell.angle_alpha   90.00
_cell.angle_beta   90.00
_cell.angle_gamma   90.00
#
_symmetry.space_group_name_H-M   'P 1'
#
loop_
_entity.id
_entity.type
_entity.pdbx_description
1 polymer ?
#
loop_
_entity_poly.entity_id
_entity_poly.type
_entity_poly.pdbx_seq_one_letter_code
_entity_poly.pdbx_strand_id
1 'polypeptide(L)'
;MKDTNADRLLASLTRAAVIAAALCVSAASPALAAEDAPAASQTMSPLPAPAKGEFDNSCTMGLASGQVVKTDCSINWTAPDGKVYCFSREASKETFLKNPSENIQKAKEFFLAKDLAKDDASTAAPTAAPA
;
A
#
# COMPACT_ATOMS: atom_id res chain seq x y z
N MET A 1 -22.95 41.91 -17.33
CA MET A 1 -23.46 41.34 -18.60
C MET A 1 -22.94 39.91 -18.63
N LYS A 2 -23.60 38.96 -17.97
CA LYS A 2 -24.83 38.24 -18.33
C LYS A 2 -24.58 37.20 -19.43
N ASP A 3 -24.47 35.95 -18.96
CA ASP A 3 -24.63 34.63 -19.62
C ASP A 3 -23.61 34.28 -20.72
N THR A 4 -23.09 33.05 -20.86
CA THR A 4 -23.83 31.89 -21.40
C THR A 4 -22.99 30.61 -21.28
N ASN A 5 -23.41 29.68 -20.42
CA ASN A 5 -23.13 28.25 -20.54
C ASN A 5 -24.07 27.70 -21.62
N ALA A 6 -23.65 27.56 -22.89
CA ALA A 6 -24.43 26.82 -23.90
C ALA A 6 -23.70 26.46 -25.22
N ASP A 7 -22.61 27.14 -25.62
CA ASP A 7 -22.27 27.23 -27.06
C ASP A 7 -21.06 26.43 -27.60
N ARG A 8 -20.51 25.43 -26.91
CA ARG A 8 -19.40 24.62 -27.52
C ARG A 8 -19.60 23.13 -27.53
N LEU A 9 -20.78 22.68 -27.14
CA LEU A 9 -21.27 21.32 -27.36
C LEU A 9 -21.91 21.26 -28.76
N LEU A 10 -21.15 21.56 -29.83
CA LEU A 10 -21.50 21.38 -31.26
C LEU A 10 -20.37 21.96 -32.16
N ALA A 11 -19.17 21.38 -32.10
CA ALA A 11 -18.15 21.63 -33.10
C ALA A 11 -17.67 20.31 -33.70
N SER A 12 -18.41 19.92 -34.75
CA SER A 12 -17.88 19.31 -35.96
C SER A 12 -17.36 17.87 -35.88
N LEU A 13 -18.33 16.97 -36.04
CA LEU A 13 -18.22 15.71 -36.74
C LEU A 13 -17.41 15.83 -38.06
N THR A 14 -16.33 15.08 -38.21
CA THR A 14 -15.73 14.77 -39.51
C THR A 14 -15.27 13.30 -39.59
N ARG A 15 -16.15 12.50 -40.21
CA ARG A 15 -15.94 11.36 -41.11
C ARG A 15 -14.94 10.23 -40.75
N ALA A 16 -15.54 9.05 -40.62
CA ALA A 16 -14.97 7.71 -40.67
C ALA A 16 -14.25 7.36 -41.98
N ALA A 17 -13.30 6.40 -41.94
CA ALA A 17 -13.40 5.07 -42.59
C ALA A 17 -12.02 4.36 -42.76
N VAL A 18 -11.94 3.14 -42.22
CA VAL A 18 -11.46 1.87 -42.83
C VAL A 18 -10.08 1.83 -43.53
N ILE A 19 -9.13 1.06 -42.96
CA ILE A 19 -8.19 0.17 -43.67
C ILE A 19 -7.92 -1.04 -42.72
N ALA A 20 -8.65 -2.15 -42.88
CA ALA A 20 -8.33 -3.33 -43.69
C ALA A 20 -7.22 -4.23 -43.08
N ALA A 21 -7.64 -5.44 -42.70
CA ALA A 21 -6.80 -6.56 -42.26
C ALA A 21 -5.93 -7.10 -43.40
N ALA A 22 -4.73 -7.58 -43.07
CA ALA A 22 -3.99 -8.52 -43.91
C ALA A 22 -3.19 -9.50 -43.04
N LEU A 23 -3.68 -10.73 -43.01
CA LEU A 23 -3.03 -11.94 -42.52
C LEU A 23 -1.83 -12.29 -43.41
N CYS A 24 -0.72 -12.77 -42.84
CA CYS A 24 0.15 -13.73 -43.52
C CYS A 24 0.70 -14.76 -42.53
N VAL A 25 0.18 -15.96 -42.69
CA VAL A 25 0.63 -17.25 -42.17
C VAL A 25 2.05 -17.53 -42.66
N SER A 26 2.91 -18.02 -41.77
CA SER A 26 4.05 -18.86 -42.17
C SER A 26 4.01 -20.13 -41.34
N ALA A 27 3.51 -21.18 -41.98
CA ALA A 27 3.58 -22.54 -41.50
C ALA A 27 4.96 -23.12 -41.87
N ALA A 28 5.68 -23.63 -40.88
CA ALA A 28 6.66 -24.68 -41.06
C ALA A 28 6.91 -25.38 -39.71
N SER A 29 6.40 -26.59 -39.57
CA SER A 29 7.01 -27.63 -38.72
C SER A 29 7.66 -28.64 -39.68
N PRO A 30 8.79 -29.25 -39.30
CA PRO A 30 8.64 -30.52 -38.58
C PRO A 30 9.74 -30.85 -37.55
N ALA A 31 9.41 -31.93 -36.83
CA ALA A 31 10.31 -32.96 -36.29
C ALA A 31 10.70 -32.87 -34.80
N LEU A 32 10.33 -33.96 -34.12
CA LEU A 32 10.69 -34.38 -32.78
C LEU A 32 12.21 -34.47 -32.62
N ALA A 33 12.75 -33.85 -31.57
CA ALA A 33 13.91 -34.35 -30.86
C ALA A 33 13.61 -34.19 -29.37
N ALA A 34 13.55 -35.31 -28.67
CA ALA A 34 13.71 -35.33 -27.24
C ALA A 34 15.12 -34.79 -26.90
N GLU A 35 15.23 -34.18 -25.72
CA GLU A 35 16.33 -34.29 -24.76
C GLU A 35 16.74 -32.95 -24.14
N ASP A 36 16.78 -33.04 -22.81
CA ASP A 36 17.39 -32.15 -21.82
C ASP A 36 16.66 -30.84 -21.48
N ALA A 37 15.99 -30.90 -20.33
CA ALA A 37 15.47 -29.75 -19.62
C ALA A 37 16.62 -28.94 -18.99
N PRO A 38 16.79 -27.65 -19.31
CA PRO A 38 17.39 -26.73 -18.36
C PRO A 38 16.28 -26.13 -17.49
N ALA A 39 16.56 -26.16 -16.20
CA ALA A 39 15.81 -25.57 -15.11
C ALA A 39 15.01 -24.32 -15.50
N ALA A 40 13.74 -24.33 -15.11
CA ALA A 40 12.87 -23.17 -15.07
C ALA A 40 13.61 -21.98 -14.44
N SER A 41 14.09 -21.06 -15.28
CA SER A 41 14.44 -19.71 -14.88
C SER A 41 13.13 -19.01 -14.56
N GLN A 42 12.71 -19.14 -13.31
CA GLN A 42 11.56 -18.42 -12.80
C GLN A 42 11.92 -16.93 -12.82
N THR A 43 11.29 -16.20 -13.73
CA THR A 43 11.23 -14.75 -13.73
C THR A 43 10.67 -14.34 -12.38
N MET A 44 11.56 -13.96 -11.46
CA MET A 44 11.23 -13.48 -10.13
C MET A 44 10.35 -12.24 -10.30
N SER A 45 9.03 -12.39 -10.15
CA SER A 45 8.14 -11.25 -10.03
C SER A 45 8.56 -10.44 -8.81
N PRO A 46 8.64 -9.10 -8.90
CA PRO A 46 9.03 -8.28 -7.77
C PRO A 46 8.04 -8.55 -6.62
N LEU A 47 8.58 -9.02 -5.49
CA LEU A 47 7.82 -9.17 -4.27
C LEU A 47 7.23 -7.79 -3.93
N PRO A 48 5.90 -7.67 -3.67
CA PRO A 48 5.31 -6.39 -3.34
C PRO A 48 6.09 -5.76 -2.18
N ALA A 49 6.57 -4.53 -2.39
CA ALA A 49 7.23 -3.78 -1.33
C ALA A 49 6.30 -3.73 -0.11
N PRO A 50 6.82 -3.88 1.13
CA PRO A 50 5.98 -3.90 2.31
C PRO A 50 5.14 -2.63 2.32
N ALA A 51 3.81 -2.81 2.33
CA ALA A 51 2.88 -1.70 2.40
C ALA A 51 3.27 -0.83 3.59
N LYS A 52 3.59 0.44 3.33
CA LYS A 52 3.90 1.40 4.40
C LYS A 52 2.60 1.74 5.11
N GLY A 53 2.28 0.98 6.15
CA GLY A 53 1.18 1.29 7.04
C GLY A 53 1.51 2.45 7.98
N GLU A 54 0.46 3.11 8.46
CA GLU A 54 0.54 4.16 9.47
C GLU A 54 1.24 3.67 10.74
N PHE A 55 1.69 4.62 11.57
CA PHE A 55 2.34 4.35 12.86
C PHE A 55 3.57 3.41 12.76
N ASP A 56 4.38 3.61 11.72
CA ASP A 56 5.54 2.76 11.42
C ASP A 56 5.18 1.26 11.39
N ASN A 57 4.09 0.90 10.70
CA ASN A 57 3.59 -0.47 10.62
C ASN A 57 3.34 -1.14 11.99
N SER A 58 3.03 -0.36 13.03
CA SER A 58 2.63 -0.91 14.32
C SER A 58 1.15 -1.29 14.32
N CYS A 59 0.79 -2.26 15.14
CA CYS A 59 -0.60 -2.67 15.30
C CYS A 59 -1.41 -1.49 15.82
N THR A 60 -2.38 -1.02 15.03
CA THR A 60 -3.16 0.16 15.37
C THR A 60 -4.03 -0.07 16.61
N MET A 61 -4.66 -1.24 16.72
CA MET A 61 -5.38 -1.64 17.95
C MET A 61 -4.45 -1.80 19.16
N GLY A 62 -3.23 -2.30 18.95
CA GLY A 62 -2.21 -2.37 19.99
C GLY A 62 -1.92 -0.98 20.53
N LEU A 63 -1.63 -0.02 19.65
CA LEU A 63 -1.36 1.37 20.02
C LEU A 63 -2.55 2.03 20.69
N ALA A 64 -3.78 1.80 20.21
CA ALA A 64 -5.01 2.28 20.84
C ALA A 64 -5.19 1.72 22.27
N SER A 65 -4.59 0.55 22.56
CA SER A 65 -4.56 -0.08 23.88
C SER A 65 -3.29 0.25 24.67
N GLY A 66 -2.47 1.19 24.21
CA GLY A 66 -1.22 1.59 24.87
C GLY A 66 -0.04 0.62 24.69
N GLN A 67 -0.06 -0.22 23.65
CA GLN A 67 0.97 -1.22 23.38
C GLN A 67 1.62 -1.01 22.00
N VAL A 68 2.95 -1.02 21.95
CA VAL A 68 3.69 -1.02 20.67
C VAL A 68 3.88 -2.48 20.25
N VAL A 69 3.19 -2.89 19.19
CA VAL A 69 3.35 -4.21 18.59
C VAL A 69 3.75 -4.01 17.14
N LYS A 70 5.00 -4.31 16.79
CA LYS A 70 5.47 -4.20 15.40
C LYS A 70 4.82 -5.27 14.55
N THR A 71 4.48 -4.93 13.31
CA THR A 71 3.90 -5.86 12.34
C THR A 71 4.61 -5.72 11.00
N ASP A 72 4.45 -6.76 10.17
CA ASP A 72 4.78 -6.76 8.75
C ASP A 72 3.64 -6.19 7.88
N CYS A 73 2.54 -5.76 8.50
CA CYS A 73 1.32 -5.28 7.88
C CYS A 73 0.56 -6.30 7.01
N SER A 74 0.83 -7.61 7.17
CA SER A 74 0.12 -8.67 6.44
C SER A 74 -1.40 -8.68 6.68
N ILE A 75 -1.82 -8.27 7.88
CA ILE A 75 -3.23 -8.02 8.22
C ILE A 75 -3.43 -6.52 8.30
N ASN A 76 -4.18 -5.96 7.36
CA ASN A 76 -4.39 -4.52 7.27
C ASN A 76 -5.84 -4.16 6.91
N TRP A 77 -6.16 -2.88 7.09
CA TRP A 77 -7.38 -2.25 6.62
C TRP A 77 -7.06 -0.88 6.04
N THR A 78 -7.60 -0.60 4.87
CA THR A 78 -7.49 0.71 4.21
C THR A 78 -8.71 1.55 4.55
N ALA A 79 -8.48 2.71 5.14
CA ALA A 79 -9.51 3.67 5.47
C ALA A 79 -10.03 4.40 4.22
N PRO A 80 -11.21 5.03 4.29
CA PRO A 80 -11.77 5.80 3.17
C PRO A 80 -10.88 6.96 2.69
N ASP A 81 -9.97 7.46 3.52
CA ASP A 81 -8.98 8.49 3.20
C ASP A 81 -7.70 7.92 2.53
N GLY A 82 -7.66 6.61 2.27
CA GLY A 82 -6.54 5.91 1.65
C GLY A 82 -5.43 5.48 2.62
N LYS A 83 -5.56 5.76 3.92
CA LYS A 83 -4.57 5.34 4.92
C LYS A 83 -4.65 3.85 5.21
N VAL A 84 -3.49 3.22 5.35
CA VAL A 84 -3.39 1.78 5.65
C VAL A 84 -3.03 1.58 7.12
N TYR A 85 -3.87 0.85 7.86
CA TYR A 85 -3.66 0.52 9.27
C TYR A 85 -3.34 -0.96 9.42
N CYS A 86 -2.25 -1.27 10.12
CA CYS A 86 -1.78 -2.65 10.31
C CYS A 86 -2.29 -3.26 11.62
N PHE A 87 -2.40 -4.59 11.66
CA PHE A 87 -2.85 -5.37 12.80
C PHE A 87 -1.98 -6.60 13.02
N SER A 88 -1.76 -6.97 14.29
CA SER A 88 -0.98 -8.15 14.65
C SER A 88 -1.72 -9.47 14.47
N ARG A 89 -3.07 -9.42 14.36
CA ARG A 89 -3.97 -10.56 14.20
C ARG A 89 -5.34 -10.10 13.75
N GLU A 90 -6.13 -11.00 13.17
CA GLU A 90 -7.49 -10.70 12.68
C GLU A 90 -8.42 -10.20 13.79
N ALA A 91 -8.40 -10.81 14.98
CA ALA A 91 -9.20 -10.36 16.12
C ALA A 91 -8.93 -8.89 16.53
N SER A 92 -7.69 -8.42 16.35
CA SER A 92 -7.33 -7.02 16.60
C SER A 92 -7.95 -6.09 15.56
N LYS A 93 -7.98 -6.51 14.28
CA LYS A 93 -8.65 -5.80 13.19
C LYS A 93 -10.17 -5.77 13.40
N GLU A 94 -10.79 -6.89 13.72
CA GLU A 94 -12.23 -6.98 13.98
C GLU A 94 -12.64 -6.07 15.14
N THR A 95 -11.88 -6.07 16.23
CA THR A 95 -12.14 -5.18 17.37
C THR A 95 -11.97 -3.72 16.97
N PHE A 96 -10.97 -3.41 16.14
CA PHE A 96 -10.72 -2.06 15.65
C PHE A 96 -11.88 -1.52 14.82
N LEU A 97 -12.41 -2.35 13.91
CA LEU A 97 -13.47 -1.98 12.98
C LEU A 97 -14.82 -1.72 13.66
N LYS A 98 -14.99 -2.04 14.95
CA LYS A 98 -16.17 -1.65 15.73
C LYS A 98 -16.25 -0.13 15.93
N ASN A 99 -15.11 0.53 16.15
CA ASN A 99 -15.01 1.97 16.38
C ASN A 99 -13.70 2.53 15.76
N PRO A 100 -13.55 2.51 14.42
CA PRO A 100 -12.27 2.76 13.77
C PRO A 100 -11.74 4.17 14.06
N SER A 101 -12.58 5.20 14.00
CA SER A 101 -12.16 6.59 14.25
C SER A 101 -11.63 6.81 15.67
N GLU A 102 -12.32 6.27 16.68
CA GLU A 102 -11.88 6.37 18.09
C GLU A 102 -10.55 5.64 18.30
N ASN A 103 -10.41 4.44 17.74
CA ASN A 103 -9.18 3.66 17.87
C ASN A 103 -7.99 4.32 17.14
N ILE A 104 -8.21 4.94 15.97
CA ILE A 104 -7.18 5.72 15.27
C ILE A 104 -6.73 6.90 16.13
N GLN A 105 -7.66 7.62 16.75
CA GLN A 105 -7.34 8.75 17.60
C GLN A 105 -6.49 8.31 18.80
N LYS A 106 -6.90 7.27 19.54
CA LYS A 106 -6.13 6.73 20.66
C LYS A 106 -4.74 6.26 20.24
N ALA A 107 -4.65 5.55 19.10
CA ALA A 107 -3.37 5.09 18.57
C ALA A 107 -2.43 6.27 18.24
N LYS A 108 -2.96 7.34 17.64
CA LYS A 108 -2.21 8.56 17.33
C LYS A 108 -1.71 9.25 18.60
N GLU A 109 -2.59 9.45 19.58
CA GLU A 109 -2.24 10.08 20.86
C GLU A 109 -1.09 9.31 21.54
N PHE A 110 -1.21 7.99 21.63
CA PHE A 110 -0.18 7.14 22.21
C PHE A 110 1.13 7.16 21.42
N PHE A 111 1.06 7.06 20.09
CA PHE A 111 2.24 7.07 19.22
C PHE A 111 3.03 8.38 19.35
N LEU A 112 2.35 9.53 19.32
CA LEU A 112 2.97 10.84 19.51
C LEU A 112 3.60 10.98 20.89
N ALA A 113 2.90 10.57 21.96
CA ALA A 113 3.45 10.61 23.31
C ALA A 113 4.72 9.76 23.44
N LYS A 114 4.75 8.59 22.78
CA LYS A 114 5.92 7.71 22.75
C LYS A 114 7.08 8.24 21.93
N ASP A 115 6.85 9.10 20.94
CA ASP A 115 7.94 9.69 20.17
C ASP A 115 8.57 10.85 20.93
N LEU A 116 7.75 11.71 21.53
CA LEU A 116 8.23 12.77 22.44
C LEU A 116 9.10 12.20 23.58
N ALA A 117 8.67 11.09 24.19
CA ALA A 117 9.45 10.44 25.25
C ALA A 117 10.77 9.81 24.78
N LYS A 118 10.91 9.45 23.49
CA LYS A 118 12.18 8.94 22.95
C LYS A 118 13.20 10.07 22.79
N ASP A 119 12.73 11.26 22.45
CA ASP A 119 13.60 12.44 22.26
C ASP A 119 14.22 12.90 23.60
N ASP A 120 13.45 12.84 24.68
CA ASP A 120 13.93 13.14 26.04
C ASP A 120 14.86 12.05 26.59
N ALA A 121 14.58 10.76 26.31
CA ALA A 121 15.45 9.66 26.73
C ALA A 121 16.81 9.67 26.01
N SER A 122 16.85 10.18 24.77
CA SER A 122 18.09 10.32 23.99
C SER A 122 19.00 11.43 24.53
N THR A 123 18.44 12.45 25.18
CA THR A 123 19.21 13.54 25.81
C THR A 123 19.65 13.26 27.25
N ALA A 124 19.24 12.14 27.84
CA ALA A 124 19.55 11.76 29.22
C ALA A 124 20.61 10.64 29.35
N ALA A 125 21.54 10.51 28.40
CA ALA A 125 22.73 9.68 28.60
C ALA A 125 23.55 10.24 29.79
N PRO A 126 23.83 9.46 30.86
CA PRO A 126 24.55 9.98 32.01
C PRO A 126 25.98 10.28 31.58
N THR A 127 26.35 11.55 31.66
CA THR A 127 27.74 11.98 31.67
C THR A 127 28.37 11.45 32.94
N ALA A 128 28.94 10.24 32.86
CA ALA A 128 29.94 9.79 33.81
C ALA A 128 31.15 10.70 33.68
N ALA A 129 31.28 11.67 34.60
CA ALA A 129 32.48 12.46 34.77
C ALA A 129 33.40 11.78 35.82
N PRO A 130 34.72 11.81 35.61
CA PRO A 130 35.69 11.06 36.42
C PRO A 130 36.07 11.80 37.70
N ALA A 131 36.39 11.04 38.74
CA ALA A 131 37.31 11.43 39.82
C ALA A 131 38.03 10.18 40.33
#